data_AF-A0A534R6E5-F1
#
_entry.id   AF-A0A534R6E5-F1
#
_cell.length_a   1.000
_cell.length_b   1.000
_cell.length_c   1.000
_cell.angle_alpha   90.00
_cell.angle_beta   90.00
_cell.angle_gamma   90.00
#
_symmetry.space_group_name_H-M   'P 1'
#
loop_
_entity.id
_entity.type
_entity.pdbx_description
1 polymer ?
#
loop_
_entity_poly.entity_id
_entity_poly.type
_entity_poly.pdbx_seq_one_letter_code
_entity_poly.pdbx_strand_id
1 'polypeptide(L)'
;MALRRELNKTKRPLQIPVDAESTPELMTVIERQKARRRPDCPFIFHGRHCGTPRLDKHGHRRSCLGDFQKVWDRACVAIRMAGRTPHDLRRSGVKHYIDAGVDPHTVMAWSGHRTAAMLRRYHVIDLDDLRRTGKRASDYRGPKENVIKGDFGRTVPEPSQPVGNSRVASAPSLS
;
A
#
# COMPACT_ATOMS: atom_id res chain seq x y z
N MET A 1 6.42 -17.31 -12.04
CA MET A 1 7.73 -17.89 -11.61
C MET A 1 7.62 -18.29 -10.12
N ALA A 2 8.04 -19.49 -9.71
CA ALA A 2 7.89 -19.94 -8.32
C ALA A 2 9.14 -19.63 -7.48
N LEU A 3 8.97 -18.93 -6.35
CA LEU A 3 10.03 -18.78 -5.35
C LEU A 3 10.13 -20.07 -4.52
N ARG A 4 11.31 -20.73 -4.53
CA ARG A 4 11.52 -21.95 -3.74
C ARG A 4 11.28 -21.68 -2.25
N ARG A 5 10.57 -22.61 -1.59
CA ARG A 5 10.17 -22.55 -0.17
C ARG A 5 11.34 -22.26 0.79
N GLU A 6 12.53 -22.70 0.40
CA GLU A 6 13.80 -22.64 1.11
C GLU A 6 14.38 -21.22 1.21
N LEU A 7 14.03 -20.35 0.24
CA LEU A 7 14.50 -18.97 0.15
C LEU A 7 13.49 -17.95 0.66
N ASN A 8 12.30 -18.40 1.08
CA ASN A 8 11.27 -17.53 1.61
C ASN A 8 11.41 -17.41 3.14
N LYS A 9 11.61 -16.18 3.63
CA LYS A 9 11.64 -15.85 5.07
C LYS A 9 10.41 -16.35 5.84
N THR A 10 9.29 -16.60 5.15
CA THR A 10 8.03 -17.08 5.72
C THR A 10 7.83 -18.61 5.64
N LYS A 11 8.79 -19.37 5.07
CA LYS A 11 8.75 -20.84 4.89
C LYS A 11 7.54 -21.38 4.09
N ARG A 12 6.76 -20.52 3.42
CA ARG A 12 5.69 -20.91 2.49
C ARG A 12 6.05 -20.50 1.05
N PRO A 13 5.73 -21.30 0.02
CA PRO A 13 5.91 -20.88 -1.36
C PRO A 13 4.95 -19.73 -1.67
N LEU A 14 5.49 -18.59 -2.13
CA LEU A 14 4.69 -17.55 -2.77
C LEU A 14 4.84 -17.75 -4.27
N GLN A 15 3.71 -17.98 -4.94
CA GLN A 15 3.67 -18.02 -6.39
C GLN A 15 3.15 -16.68 -6.88
N ILE A 16 4.00 -15.97 -7.61
CA ILE A 16 3.59 -14.76 -8.32
C ILE A 16 3.42 -15.19 -9.79
N PRO A 17 2.21 -15.03 -10.37
CA PRO A 17 2.01 -15.24 -11.79
C PRO A 17 2.78 -14.15 -12.51
N VAL A 18 3.79 -14.60 -13.24
CA VAL A 18 4.68 -13.73 -14.00
C VAL A 18 4.70 -14.33 -15.39
N ASP A 19 3.80 -13.82 -16.21
CA ASP A 19 3.45 -14.27 -17.56
C ASP A 19 3.17 -13.06 -18.46
N ALA A 20 3.21 -13.31 -19.77
CA ALA A 20 3.19 -12.25 -20.78
C ALA A 20 1.81 -11.60 -20.91
N GLU A 21 0.75 -12.27 -20.49
CA GLU A 21 -0.62 -11.78 -20.54
C GLU A 21 -0.89 -10.84 -19.36
N SER A 22 -0.55 -11.26 -18.15
CA SER A 22 -0.90 -10.58 -16.90
C SER A 22 0.15 -9.57 -16.44
N THR A 23 1.41 -9.74 -16.83
CA THR A 23 2.55 -8.90 -16.40
C THR A 23 3.56 -8.64 -17.52
N PRO A 24 3.14 -8.06 -18.65
CA PRO A 24 3.97 -7.95 -19.86
C PRO A 24 5.27 -7.18 -19.63
N GLU A 25 5.26 -6.11 -18.83
CA GLU A 25 6.46 -5.30 -18.55
C GLU A 25 7.48 -6.08 -17.72
N LEU A 26 7.01 -6.80 -16.70
CA LEU A 26 7.87 -7.63 -15.86
C LEU A 26 8.46 -8.79 -16.66
N MET A 27 7.64 -9.44 -17.49
CA MET A 27 8.11 -10.50 -18.37
C MET A 27 9.14 -9.99 -19.39
N THR A 28 8.96 -8.79 -19.94
CA THR A 28 9.94 -8.18 -20.83
C THR A 28 11.31 -8.06 -20.17
N VAL A 29 11.36 -7.63 -18.91
CA VAL A 29 12.61 -7.55 -18.14
C VAL A 29 13.20 -8.93 -17.89
N ILE A 30 12.37 -9.90 -17.51
CA ILE A 30 12.81 -11.27 -17.22
C ILE A 30 13.34 -11.96 -18.48
N GLU A 31 12.65 -11.86 -19.60
CA GLU A 31 13.09 -12.48 -20.86
C GLU A 31 14.38 -11.85 -21.38
N ARG A 32 14.52 -10.52 -21.29
CA ARG A 32 15.79 -9.84 -21.59
C ARG A 32 16.95 -10.38 -20.74
N GLN A 33 16.68 -10.71 -19.48
CA GLN A 33 17.70 -11.27 -18.60
C GLN A 33 17.94 -12.76 -18.84
N LYS A 34 16.90 -13.54 -19.16
CA LYS A 34 17.02 -14.95 -19.56
C LYS A 34 17.83 -15.10 -20.85
N ALA A 35 17.68 -14.20 -21.82
CA ALA A 35 18.50 -14.19 -23.03
C ALA A 35 20.01 -14.00 -22.74
N ARG A 36 20.34 -13.37 -21.60
CA ARG A 36 21.72 -13.19 -21.11
C ARG A 36 22.11 -14.23 -20.06
N ARG A 37 21.23 -15.20 -19.76
CA ARG A 37 21.44 -16.17 -18.69
C ARG A 37 22.58 -17.11 -19.04
N ARG A 38 23.40 -17.39 -18.04
CA ARG A 38 24.41 -18.43 -18.08
C ARG A 38 23.82 -19.77 -17.62
N PRO A 39 23.89 -20.86 -18.40
CA PRO A 39 23.30 -22.14 -18.03
C PRO A 39 23.84 -22.69 -16.70
N ASP A 40 25.12 -22.46 -16.45
CA ASP A 40 25.88 -22.84 -15.25
C ASP A 40 25.55 -21.98 -14.01
N CYS A 41 24.77 -20.91 -14.17
CA CYS A 41 24.38 -20.04 -13.06
C CYS A 41 22.96 -20.31 -12.57
N PRO A 42 22.74 -20.52 -11.26
CA PRO A 42 21.40 -20.71 -10.71
C PRO A 42 20.55 -19.42 -10.68
N PHE A 43 21.15 -18.24 -10.88
CA PHE A 43 20.45 -16.96 -10.81
C PHE A 43 20.04 -16.42 -12.19
N ILE A 44 18.86 -15.79 -12.27
CA ILE A 44 18.41 -15.07 -13.48
C ILE A 44 19.22 -13.79 -13.67
N PHE A 45 19.43 -13.05 -12.60
CA PHE A 45 20.33 -11.91 -12.57
C PHE A 45 21.70 -12.40 -12.11
N HIS A 46 22.75 -12.11 -12.86
CA HIS A 46 24.12 -12.43 -12.48
C HIS A 46 25.03 -11.27 -12.86
N GLY A 47 26.10 -11.08 -12.09
CA GLY A 47 27.07 -10.01 -12.28
C GLY A 47 28.19 -10.42 -13.23
N ARG A 48 29.04 -9.44 -13.56
CA ARG A 48 30.17 -9.56 -14.50
C ARG A 48 31.11 -10.74 -14.23
N HIS A 49 31.19 -11.20 -12.98
CA HIS A 49 32.12 -12.24 -12.54
C HIS A 49 31.43 -13.60 -12.32
N CYS A 50 30.25 -13.78 -12.92
CA CYS A 50 29.58 -15.07 -12.94
C CYS A 50 30.50 -16.15 -13.54
N GLY A 51 30.48 -17.36 -12.98
CA GLY A 51 31.35 -18.47 -13.36
C GLY A 51 32.76 -18.46 -12.74
N THR A 52 33.24 -17.32 -12.23
CA THR A 52 34.55 -17.27 -11.54
C THR A 52 34.38 -17.44 -10.04
N PRO A 53 35.03 -18.44 -9.39
CA PRO A 53 35.03 -18.56 -7.94
C PRO A 53 35.68 -17.33 -7.31
N ARG A 54 34.95 -16.67 -6.40
CA ARG A 54 35.50 -15.61 -5.57
C ARG A 54 35.25 -15.91 -4.12
N LEU A 55 36.25 -15.66 -3.30
CA LEU A 55 36.13 -15.77 -1.86
C LEU A 55 35.94 -14.38 -1.25
N ASP A 56 35.23 -14.32 -0.13
CA ASP A 56 35.27 -13.16 0.76
C ASP A 56 36.52 -13.22 1.65
N LYS A 57 36.66 -12.23 2.54
CA LYS A 57 37.77 -12.13 3.50
C LYS A 57 37.81 -13.29 4.51
N HIS A 58 36.77 -14.11 4.59
CA HIS A 58 36.64 -15.27 5.47
C HIS A 58 36.76 -16.59 4.70
N GLY A 59 37.07 -16.56 3.39
CA GLY A 59 37.17 -17.75 2.57
C GLY A 59 35.84 -18.31 2.07
N HIS A 60 34.71 -17.64 2.30
CA HIS A 60 33.41 -18.09 1.78
C HIS A 60 33.20 -17.68 0.34
N ARG A 61 32.54 -18.53 -0.45
CA ARG A 61 32.22 -18.24 -1.86
C ARG A 61 31.26 -17.04 -1.94
N ARG A 62 31.73 -15.93 -2.52
CA ARG A 62 30.88 -14.79 -2.86
C ARG A 62 29.91 -15.15 -3.98
N SER A 63 28.68 -14.66 -3.84
CA SER A 63 27.69 -14.78 -4.91
C SER A 63 28.16 -13.97 -6.13
N CYS A 64 27.84 -14.47 -7.33
CA CYS A 64 28.13 -13.75 -8.56
C CYS A 64 27.23 -12.52 -8.77
N LEU A 65 26.26 -12.26 -7.88
CA LEU A 65 25.33 -11.14 -7.94
C LEU A 65 26.03 -9.78 -7.75
N GLY A 66 27.19 -9.78 -7.09
CA GLY A 66 27.89 -8.54 -6.72
C GLY A 66 27.14 -7.78 -5.62
N ASP A 67 27.40 -6.48 -5.54
CA ASP A 67 26.77 -5.59 -4.57
C ASP A 67 25.56 -4.89 -5.20
N PHE A 68 24.37 -5.37 -4.85
CA PHE A 68 23.11 -4.80 -5.31
C PHE A 68 22.92 -3.35 -4.84
N GLN A 69 23.32 -3.04 -3.61
CA GLN A 69 23.15 -1.70 -3.05
C GLN A 69 23.95 -0.67 -3.86
N LYS A 70 25.19 -1.02 -4.22
CA LYS A 70 26.03 -0.16 -5.07
C LYS A 70 25.42 0.12 -6.44
N VAL A 71 24.77 -0.87 -7.06
CA VAL A 71 24.10 -0.70 -8.36
C VAL A 71 22.83 0.13 -8.20
N TRP A 72 22.08 -0.12 -7.13
CA TRP A 72 20.88 0.63 -6.78
C TRP A 72 21.16 2.12 -6.54
N ASP A 73 22.17 2.45 -5.72
CA ASP A 73 22.53 3.83 -5.41
C ASP A 73 22.91 4.60 -6.67
N ARG A 74 23.64 3.97 -7.59
CA ARG A 74 23.97 4.56 -8.90
C ARG A 74 22.73 4.82 -9.75
N ALA A 75 21.78 3.89 -9.77
CA ALA A 75 20.52 4.08 -10.47
C ALA A 75 19.72 5.25 -9.87
N CYS A 76 19.65 5.32 -8.54
CA CYS A 76 19.01 6.42 -7.81
C CYS A 76 19.66 7.78 -8.11
N VAL A 77 20.99 7.85 -8.15
CA VAL A 77 21.72 9.08 -8.54
C VAL A 77 21.40 9.48 -9.98
N ALA A 78 21.38 8.53 -10.92
CA ALA A 78 21.11 8.80 -12.33
C ALA A 78 19.72 9.42 -12.57
N ILE A 79 18.73 9.06 -11.75
CA ILE A 79 17.37 9.63 -11.81
C ILE A 79 17.15 10.79 -10.83
N ARG A 80 18.20 11.33 -10.21
CA ARG A 80 18.15 12.42 -9.22
C ARG A 80 17.30 12.12 -7.98
N MET A 81 17.25 10.85 -7.57
CA MET A 81 16.54 10.36 -6.38
C MET A 81 17.51 9.64 -5.42
N ALA A 82 18.67 10.23 -5.16
CA ALA A 82 19.66 9.67 -4.24
C ALA A 82 19.08 9.45 -2.83
N GLY A 83 19.56 8.42 -2.13
CA GLY A 83 19.11 8.06 -0.78
C GLY A 83 17.82 7.24 -0.71
N ARG A 84 17.16 6.97 -1.85
CA ARG A 84 16.04 6.03 -1.91
C ARG A 84 16.50 4.60 -1.72
N THR A 85 15.68 3.82 -1.03
CA THR A 85 15.94 2.41 -0.76
C THR A 85 15.07 1.52 -1.65
N PRO A 86 15.47 0.26 -1.90
CA PRO A 86 14.61 -0.73 -2.57
C PRO A 86 13.27 -0.93 -1.85
N HIS A 87 13.21 -0.67 -0.54
CA HIS A 87 11.97 -0.76 0.23
C HIS A 87 10.96 0.33 -0.15
N ASP A 88 11.42 1.50 -0.62
CA ASP A 88 10.53 2.57 -1.09
C ASP A 88 9.81 2.16 -2.38
N LEU A 89 10.46 1.38 -3.25
CA LEU A 89 9.82 0.79 -4.43
C LEU A 89 8.71 -0.18 -4.02
N ARG A 90 8.93 -0.99 -2.98
CA ARG A 90 7.91 -1.90 -2.45
C ARG A 90 6.70 -1.16 -1.87
N ARG A 91 6.91 -0.02 -1.19
CA ARG A 91 5.82 0.86 -0.71
C ARG A 91 5.04 1.46 -1.87
N SER A 92 5.76 1.99 -2.87
CA SER A 92 5.16 2.58 -4.06
C SER A 92 4.34 1.55 -4.84
N GLY A 93 4.84 0.33 -4.99
CA GLY A 93 4.10 -0.77 -5.65
C GLY A 93 2.82 -1.15 -4.91
N VAL A 94 2.85 -1.25 -3.58
CA VAL A 94 1.63 -1.52 -2.78
C VAL A 94 0.60 -0.42 -2.98
N LYS A 95 1.02 0.85 -2.88
CA LYS A 95 0.13 2.00 -3.09
C LYS A 95 -0.45 2.00 -4.51
N HIS A 96 0.37 1.75 -5.52
CA HIS A 96 -0.05 1.67 -6.92
C HIS A 96 -1.18 0.66 -7.15
N TYR A 97 -1.07 -0.56 -6.60
CA TYR A 97 -2.13 -1.56 -6.75
C TYR A 97 -3.43 -1.17 -6.03
N ILE A 98 -3.32 -0.57 -4.84
CA ILE A 98 -4.51 -0.11 -4.10
C ILE A 98 -5.20 1.04 -4.85
N ASP A 99 -4.43 1.99 -5.37
CA ASP A 99 -4.94 3.11 -6.18
C ASP A 99 -5.57 2.63 -7.50
N ALA A 100 -5.08 1.53 -8.07
CA ALA A 100 -5.70 0.84 -9.20
C ALA A 100 -7.02 0.11 -8.83
N GLY A 101 -7.43 0.14 -7.56
CA GLY A 101 -8.66 -0.47 -7.08
C GLY A 101 -8.56 -1.98 -6.83
N VAL A 102 -7.35 -2.55 -6.81
CA VAL A 102 -7.15 -3.96 -6.46
C VAL A 102 -7.47 -4.16 -4.99
N ASP A 103 -8.23 -5.22 -4.70
CA ASP A 103 -8.60 -5.57 -3.34
C ASP A 103 -7.36 -5.68 -2.42
N PRO A 104 -7.38 -5.05 -1.23
CA PRO A 104 -6.27 -5.07 -0.27
C PRO A 104 -5.75 -6.47 0.09
N HIS A 105 -6.62 -7.47 0.19
CA HIS A 105 -6.25 -8.85 0.47
C HIS A 105 -5.50 -9.47 -0.71
N THR A 106 -5.92 -9.19 -1.95
CA THR A 106 -5.16 -9.57 -3.16
C THR A 106 -3.81 -8.86 -3.22
N VAL A 107 -3.73 -7.57 -2.90
CA VAL A 107 -2.44 -6.84 -2.82
C VAL A 107 -1.51 -7.43 -1.75
N MET A 108 -2.06 -7.86 -0.61
CA MET A 108 -1.31 -8.57 0.41
C MET A 108 -0.72 -9.89 -0.10
N ALA A 109 -1.53 -10.69 -0.80
CA ALA A 109 -1.08 -11.93 -1.41
C ALA A 109 0.04 -11.66 -2.42
N TRP A 110 -0.17 -10.70 -3.33
CA TRP A 110 0.81 -10.30 -4.35
C TRP A 110 2.14 -9.84 -3.76
N SER A 111 2.07 -8.95 -2.78
CA SER A 111 3.27 -8.41 -2.12
C SER A 111 3.93 -9.40 -1.15
N GLY A 112 3.24 -10.48 -0.77
CA GLY A 112 3.72 -11.44 0.22
C GLY A 112 3.59 -10.93 1.67
N HIS A 113 2.67 -10.02 1.94
CA HIS A 113 2.36 -9.57 3.30
C HIS A 113 1.42 -10.54 4.01
N ARG A 114 1.84 -11.01 5.19
CA ARG A 114 1.06 -11.97 5.99
C ARG A 114 -0.07 -11.33 6.80
N THR A 115 0.07 -10.07 7.17
CA THR A 115 -0.85 -9.39 8.08
C THR A 115 -1.30 -8.07 7.49
N ALA A 116 -2.54 -7.68 7.78
CA ALA A 116 -3.08 -6.38 7.39
C ALA A 116 -2.27 -5.22 7.99
N ALA A 117 -1.66 -5.42 9.16
CA ALA A 117 -0.73 -4.46 9.75
C ALA A 117 0.47 -4.16 8.85
N MET A 118 0.98 -5.16 8.12
CA MET A 118 2.04 -4.92 7.14
C MET A 118 1.53 -4.10 5.96
N LEU A 119 0.35 -4.40 5.43
CA LEU A 119 -0.23 -3.59 4.35
C LEU A 119 -0.37 -2.12 4.77
N ARG A 120 -0.92 -1.85 5.96
CA ARG A 120 -1.07 -0.49 6.51
C ARG A 120 0.26 0.27 6.65
N ARG A 121 1.37 -0.41 6.96
CA ARG A 121 2.70 0.23 7.03
C ARG A 121 3.24 0.64 5.66
N TYR A 122 2.84 -0.06 4.60
CA TYR A 122 3.31 0.20 3.23
C TYR A 122 2.36 1.12 2.45
N HIS A 123 1.06 1.10 2.78
CA HIS A 123 0.06 2.01 2.22
C HIS A 123 -0.01 3.29 3.07
N VAL A 124 0.92 4.21 2.82
CA VAL A 124 0.88 5.55 3.40
C VAL A 124 -0.22 6.33 2.68
N ILE A 125 -1.17 6.85 3.45
CA ILE A 125 -2.29 7.67 2.96
C ILE A 125 -1.85 9.13 2.96
N ASP A 126 -2.01 9.81 1.83
CA ASP A 126 -1.78 11.24 1.69
C ASP A 126 -3.09 12.04 1.53
N LEU A 127 -2.99 13.37 1.45
CA LEU A 127 -4.16 14.24 1.34
C LEU A 127 -4.91 14.04 0.02
N ASP A 128 -4.22 13.70 -1.06
CA ASP A 128 -4.85 13.47 -2.36
C ASP A 128 -5.63 12.16 -2.37
N ASP A 129 -5.17 11.16 -1.63
CA ASP A 129 -5.93 9.91 -1.37
C ASP A 129 -7.26 10.22 -0.68
N LEU A 130 -7.23 11.08 0.34
CA LEU A 130 -8.44 11.49 1.06
C LEU A 130 -9.40 12.28 0.16
N ARG A 131 -8.88 13.19 -0.68
CA ARG A 131 -9.69 13.93 -1.66
C ARG A 131 -10.34 13.00 -2.68
N ARG A 132 -9.58 12.06 -3.26
CA ARG A 132 -10.12 11.05 -4.20
C ARG A 132 -11.17 10.19 -3.54
N THR A 133 -10.95 9.78 -2.29
CA THR A 133 -11.90 8.99 -1.50
C THR A 133 -13.20 9.75 -1.30
N GLY A 134 -13.13 11.01 -0.86
CA GLY A 134 -14.29 11.88 -0.68
C GLY A 134 -15.09 12.04 -1.97
N LYS A 135 -14.41 12.33 -3.09
CA LYS A 135 -15.06 12.44 -4.41
C LYS A 135 -15.78 11.14 -4.81
N ARG A 136 -15.12 9.99 -4.71
CA ARG A 136 -15.72 8.69 -5.03
C ARG A 136 -16.94 8.38 -4.15
N ALA A 137 -16.87 8.73 -2.87
CA ALA A 137 -17.98 8.54 -1.94
C ALA A 137 -19.18 9.46 -2.28
N SER A 138 -18.93 10.71 -2.67
CA SER A 138 -19.98 11.64 -3.12
C SER A 138 -20.63 11.19 -4.44
N ASP A 139 -19.84 10.66 -5.37
CA ASP A 139 -20.33 10.15 -6.65
C ASP A 139 -21.10 8.83 -6.49
N TYR A 140 -20.79 8.04 -5.44
CA TYR A 140 -21.48 6.79 -5.14
C TYR A 140 -22.90 7.03 -4.62
N ARG A 141 -23.88 6.95 -5.52
CA ARG A 141 -25.30 6.93 -5.21
C ARG A 141 -25.74 5.49 -4.99
N GLY A 142 -25.45 4.93 -3.81
CA GLY A 142 -25.79 3.55 -3.47
C GLY A 142 -27.25 3.16 -3.76
N PRO A 143 -27.63 1.88 -3.56
CA PRO A 143 -29.02 1.43 -3.76
C PRO A 143 -29.99 2.39 -3.07
N LYS A 144 -31.06 2.80 -3.76
CA LYS A 144 -31.99 3.83 -3.28
C LYS A 144 -32.55 3.48 -1.90
N GLU A 145 -32.65 2.19 -1.59
CA GLU A 145 -33.14 1.63 -0.33
C GLU A 145 -32.23 1.94 0.87
N ASN A 146 -30.94 2.20 0.65
CA ASN A 146 -29.94 2.44 1.71
C ASN A 146 -29.62 3.92 1.91
N VAL A 147 -30.19 4.83 1.11
CA VAL A 147 -29.99 6.27 1.23
C VAL A 147 -31.03 6.83 2.19
N ILE A 148 -30.68 6.90 3.48
CA ILE A 148 -31.46 7.66 4.46
C ILE A 148 -31.34 9.13 4.09
N LYS A 149 -32.44 9.78 3.70
CA LYS A 149 -32.49 11.23 3.55
C LYS A 149 -32.31 11.84 4.94
N GLY A 150 -31.09 12.21 5.29
CA GLY A 150 -30.83 12.98 6.50
C GLY A 150 -31.53 14.33 6.40
N ASP A 151 -32.38 14.65 7.36
CA ASP A 151 -32.91 16.01 7.57
C ASP A 151 -31.80 16.86 8.21
N PHE A 152 -30.76 17.14 7.43
CA PHE A 152 -29.68 18.03 7.84
C PHE A 152 -30.18 19.47 7.77
N GLY A 153 -30.89 19.93 8.80
CA GLY A 153 -31.18 21.36 8.97
C GLY A 153 -32.49 21.78 9.63
N ARG A 154 -33.40 20.87 10.03
CA ARG A 154 -34.55 21.30 10.87
C ARG A 154 -34.16 21.39 12.34
N THR A 155 -33.59 22.52 12.74
CA THR A 155 -33.71 22.95 14.14
C THR A 155 -35.19 23.22 14.40
N VAL A 156 -35.85 22.32 15.13
CA VAL A 156 -37.16 22.64 15.73
C VAL A 156 -36.88 23.75 16.75
N PRO A 157 -37.47 24.95 16.63
CA PRO A 157 -37.33 25.95 17.68
C PRO A 157 -37.99 25.40 18.94
N GLU A 158 -37.24 25.43 20.05
CA GLU A 158 -37.73 25.05 21.37
C GLU A 158 -38.97 25.90 21.72
N PRO A 159 -40.11 25.31 22.14
CA PRO A 159 -41.27 26.10 22.52
C PRO A 159 -40.96 26.89 23.79
N SER A 160 -40.98 28.22 23.67
CA SER A 160 -40.84 29.16 24.78
C SER A 160 -41.86 28.87 25.88
N GLN A 161 -41.37 28.60 27.10
CA GLN A 161 -42.18 28.45 28.30
C GLN A 161 -42.96 29.76 28.59
N PRO A 162 -44.25 29.72 28.95
CA PRO A 162 -45.00 30.92 29.28
C PRO A 162 -44.52 31.51 30.61
N VAL A 163 -44.19 32.80 30.60
CA VAL A 163 -43.85 33.60 31.79
C VAL A 163 -45.08 33.67 32.69
N GLY A 164 -45.03 33.01 33.85
CA GLY A 164 -46.07 33.07 34.87
C GLY A 164 -46.11 34.45 35.52
N ASN A 165 -47.24 35.14 35.36
CA ASN A 165 -47.55 36.39 36.05
C ASN A 165 -47.76 36.14 37.56
N SER A 166 -46.87 36.65 38.40
CA SER A 166 -47.12 36.74 39.84
C SER A 166 -47.94 38.00 40.13
N ARG A 167 -49.23 37.83 40.43
CA ARG A 167 -50.07 38.89 41.03
C ARG A 167 -49.92 38.83 42.54
N VAL A 168 -49.33 39.89 43.09
CA VAL A 168 -49.35 40.23 44.52
C VAL A 168 -50.79 40.47 44.94
N ALA A 169 -51.29 39.73 45.93
CA ALA A 169 -52.54 40.03 46.61
C ALA A 169 -52.22 40.63 47.99
N SER A 170 -52.72 41.85 48.23
CA SER A 170 -52.69 42.52 49.52
C SER A 170 -54.09 42.58 50.14
N ALA A 171 -54.12 42.47 51.48
CA ALA A 171 -55.11 42.98 52.44
C ALA A 171 -56.43 42.17 52.61
N PRO A 172 -57.13 42.23 53.79
CA PRO A 172 -57.13 43.34 54.75
C PRO A 172 -57.06 42.99 56.25
N SER A 173 -57.05 44.08 57.03
CA SER A 173 -56.94 44.26 58.49
C SER A 173 -58.22 43.98 59.31
N LEU A 174 -58.05 44.03 60.65
CA LEU A 174 -59.00 44.17 61.77
C LEU A 174 -59.37 42.82 62.42
N SER A 175 -59.29 42.61 63.75
CA SER A 175 -59.30 43.52 64.92
C SER A 175 -58.44 42.98 66.06
#